data_AF-A0A2V7EK75-F1
#
_entry.id   AF-A0A2V7EK75-F1
#
_cell.length_a   1.000
_cell.length_b   1.000
_cell.length_c   1.000
_cell.angle_alpha   90.00
_cell.angle_beta   90.00
_cell.angle_gamma   90.00
#
_symmetry.space_group_name_H-M   'P 1'
#
loop_
_entity.id
_entity.type
_entity.pdbx_description
1 polymer ?
#
loop_
_entity_poly.entity_id
_entity_poly.type
_entity_poly.pdbx_seq_one_letter_code
_entity_poly.pdbx_strand_id
1 'polypeptide(L)'
;MVTSTAPILAPELARAVAAQQGRLDLDLLARAYRVSAQAHHGQKRLSGDDFVSHSVAVATILAEQLMDSTTIAAALLHDVVEDSNTSLDDIRRDFGTEVAEL
;
A
#
# COMPACT_ATOMS: atom_id res chain seq x y z
N MET A 1 10.46 3.26 -27.13
CA MET A 1 9.52 2.28 -26.55
C MET A 1 9.27 2.69 -25.12
N VAL A 2 8.13 3.31 -24.83
CA VAL A 2 7.76 3.67 -23.45
C VAL A 2 7.21 2.40 -22.83
N THR A 3 7.99 1.76 -21.96
CA THR A 3 7.52 0.66 -21.13
C THR A 3 6.48 1.26 -20.19
N SER A 4 5.19 1.11 -20.52
CA SER A 4 4.12 1.39 -19.57
C SER A 4 4.17 0.28 -18.53
N THR A 5 4.95 0.51 -17.48
CA THR A 5 5.02 -0.36 -16.31
C THR A 5 3.74 -0.11 -15.53
N ALA A 6 2.68 -0.87 -15.80
CA ALA A 6 1.50 -0.83 -14.95
C ALA A 6 1.94 -1.02 -13.49
N PRO A 7 1.45 -0.19 -12.55
CA PRO A 7 1.84 -0.31 -11.15
C PRO A 7 1.50 -1.73 -10.68
N ILE A 8 2.49 -2.42 -10.11
CA ILE A 8 2.29 -3.73 -9.49
C ILE A 8 1.48 -3.47 -8.22
N LEU A 9 0.18 -3.69 -8.29
CA LEU A 9 -0.78 -3.66 -7.19
C LEU A 9 -1.53 -4.99 -7.17
N ALA A 10 -2.11 -5.35 -6.02
CA ALA A 10 -3.06 -6.44 -5.96
C ALA A 10 -4.26 -6.17 -6.90
N PRO A 11 -4.82 -7.20 -7.57
CA PRO A 11 -5.85 -7.00 -8.60
C PRO A 11 -7.07 -6.19 -8.15
N GLU A 12 -7.54 -6.39 -6.92
CA GLU A 12 -8.65 -5.69 -6.29
C GLU A 12 -8.34 -4.21 -6.08
N LEU A 13 -7.19 -3.90 -5.50
CA LEU A 13 -6.75 -2.53 -5.28
C LEU A 13 -6.50 -1.82 -6.61
N ALA A 14 -5.90 -2.50 -7.59
CA ALA A 14 -5.67 -1.97 -8.93
C ALA A 14 -6.98 -1.53 -9.60
N ARG A 15 -8.07 -2.30 -9.43
CA ARG A 15 -9.40 -1.96 -9.96
C ARG A 15 -9.98 -0.73 -9.27
N ALA A 16 -9.93 -0.68 -7.94
CA ALA A 16 -10.43 0.46 -7.17
C ALA A 16 -9.67 1.76 -7.52
N VAL A 17 -8.35 1.68 -7.61
CA VAL A 17 -7.47 2.80 -7.96
C VAL A 17 -7.64 3.24 -9.42
N ALA A 18 -7.79 2.30 -10.37
CA ALA A 18 -8.02 2.62 -11.78
C ALA A 18 -9.29 3.46 -12.01
N ALA A 19 -10.33 3.23 -11.21
CA ALA A 19 -11.56 4.03 -11.24
C ALA A 19 -11.33 5.51 -10.86
N GLN A 20 -10.23 5.80 -10.16
CA GLN A 20 -9.90 7.13 -9.63
C GLN A 20 -8.49 7.61 -10.07
N GLN A 21 -7.90 6.99 -11.10
CA GLN A 21 -6.48 7.17 -11.47
C GLN A 21 -6.04 8.63 -11.69
N GLY A 22 -6.94 9.53 -12.10
CA GLY A 22 -6.62 10.95 -12.29
C GLY A 22 -6.45 11.75 -10.98
N ARG A 23 -6.83 11.17 -9.84
CA ARG A 23 -6.75 11.79 -8.51
C ARG A 23 -5.63 11.23 -7.65
N LEU A 24 -5.11 10.06 -8.01
CA LEU A 24 -4.24 9.27 -7.15
C LEU A 24 -2.80 9.25 -7.69
N ASP A 25 -1.84 9.38 -6.79
CA ASP A 25 -0.43 9.12 -7.05
C ASP A 25 -0.19 7.60 -7.10
N LEU A 26 -0.28 7.03 -8.31
CA LEU A 26 -0.11 5.60 -8.53
C LEU A 26 1.29 5.10 -8.18
N ASP A 27 2.31 5.96 -8.31
CA ASP A 27 3.69 5.60 -8.01
C ASP A 27 3.89 5.48 -6.50
N LEU A 28 3.30 6.39 -5.71
CA LEU A 28 3.27 6.30 -4.25
C LEU A 28 2.61 4.98 -3.80
N LEU A 29 1.43 4.67 -4.32
CA LEU A 29 0.68 3.46 -3.95
C LEU A 29 1.45 2.17 -4.33
N ALA A 30 2.06 2.15 -5.52
CA ALA A 30 2.85 1.01 -5.96
C ALA A 30 4.11 0.80 -5.10
N ARG A 31 4.77 1.88 -4.66
CA ARG A 31 5.91 1.79 -3.72
C ARG A 31 5.45 1.27 -2.36
N ALA A 32 4.37 1.81 -1.81
CA ALA A 32 3.83 1.39 -0.51
C ALA A 32 3.42 -0.09 -0.52
N TYR A 33 2.71 -0.52 -1.55
CA TYR A 33 2.33 -1.92 -1.72
C TYR A 33 3.55 -2.86 -1.78
N ARG A 34 4.60 -2.47 -2.51
CA ARG A 34 5.82 -3.28 -2.61
C ARG A 34 6.53 -3.43 -1.27
N VAL A 35 6.64 -2.35 -0.51
CA VAL A 35 7.24 -2.37 0.84
C VAL A 35 6.42 -3.28 1.76
N SER A 36 5.10 -3.14 1.76
CA SER A 36 4.19 -4.00 2.53
C SER A 36 4.32 -5.48 2.15
N ALA A 37 4.25 -5.80 0.86
CA ALA A 37 4.38 -7.18 0.37
C ALA A 37 5.75 -7.79 0.71
N GLN A 38 6.82 -6.99 0.68
CA GLN A 38 8.15 -7.46 1.02
C GLN A 38 8.33 -7.65 2.54
N ALA A 39 7.83 -6.72 3.36
CA ALA A 39 7.90 -6.80 4.81
C ALA A 39 7.18 -8.05 5.35
N HIS A 40 6.05 -8.39 4.73
CA HIS A 40 5.23 -9.53 5.11
C HIS A 40 5.46 -10.77 4.24
N HIS A 41 6.53 -10.80 3.43
CA HIS A 41 6.79 -11.92 2.52
C HIS A 41 6.96 -13.24 3.29
N GLY A 42 6.19 -14.27 2.91
CA GLY A 42 6.21 -15.57 3.55
C GLY A 42 5.41 -15.66 4.86
N GLN A 43 4.84 -14.54 5.33
CA GLN A 43 3.92 -14.53 6.46
C GLN A 43 2.51 -14.89 5.98
N LYS A 44 1.83 -15.74 6.73
CA LYS A 44 0.45 -16.19 6.46
C LYS A 44 -0.47 -15.78 7.60
N ARG A 45 -1.71 -15.40 7.27
CA ARG A 45 -2.77 -15.23 8.27
C ARG A 45 -3.28 -16.58 8.75
N LEU A 46 -4.06 -16.58 9.83
CA LEU A 46 -4.76 -17.78 10.32
C LEU A 46 -5.68 -18.42 9.27
N SER A 47 -6.18 -17.64 8.29
CA SER A 47 -6.97 -18.13 7.16
C SER A 47 -6.16 -18.90 6.12
N GLY A 48 -4.83 -18.75 6.10
CA GLY A 48 -3.93 -19.29 5.07
C GLY A 48 -3.56 -18.30 3.96
N ASP A 49 -4.17 -17.12 3.92
CA ASP A 49 -3.86 -16.06 2.96
C ASP A 49 -2.52 -15.38 3.28
N ASP A 50 -1.90 -14.74 2.28
CA ASP A 50 -0.71 -13.91 2.50
C ASP A 50 -1.07 -12.75 3.44
N PHE A 51 -0.19 -12.45 4.40
CA PHE A 51 -0.47 -11.43 5.42
C PHE A 51 -0.78 -10.04 4.83
N VAL A 52 -0.11 -9.67 3.73
CA VAL A 52 -0.36 -8.43 2.98
C VAL A 52 -1.82 -8.28 2.51
N SER A 53 -2.60 -9.37 2.42
CA SER A 53 -4.01 -9.33 2.02
C SER A 53 -4.86 -8.42 2.90
N HIS A 54 -4.54 -8.31 4.19
CA HIS A 54 -5.26 -7.42 5.11
C HIS A 54 -5.03 -5.95 4.74
N SER A 55 -3.78 -5.53 4.62
CA SER A 55 -3.43 -4.14 4.26
C SER A 55 -3.99 -3.77 2.88
N VAL A 56 -4.01 -4.72 1.94
CA VAL A 56 -4.65 -4.54 0.63
C VAL A 56 -6.17 -4.36 0.75
N ALA A 57 -6.85 -5.14 1.58
CA ALA A 57 -8.29 -5.02 1.78
C ALA A 57 -8.66 -3.65 2.38
N VAL A 58 -7.94 -3.19 3.40
CA VAL A 58 -8.14 -1.87 4.01
C VAL A 58 -7.90 -0.76 2.98
N ALA A 59 -6.78 -0.82 2.25
CA ALA A 59 -6.45 0.15 1.20
C ALA A 59 -7.51 0.18 0.08
N THR A 60 -8.07 -0.98 -0.28
CA THR A 60 -9.14 -1.09 -1.28
C THR A 60 -10.41 -0.38 -0.82
N ILE A 61 -10.82 -0.59 0.44
CA ILE A 61 -11.99 0.11 1.02
C ILE A 61 -11.79 1.63 0.99
N LEU A 62 -10.60 2.10 1.37
CA LEU A 62 -10.29 3.55 1.40
C LEU A 62 -10.28 4.14 -0.02
N ALA A 63 -9.75 3.41 -1.00
CA ALA A 63 -9.81 3.81 -2.41
C ALA A 63 -11.25 3.91 -2.92
N GLU A 64 -12.11 2.95 -2.56
CA GLU A 64 -13.54 2.97 -2.89
C GLU A 64 -14.29 4.12 -2.19
N GLN A 65 -13.85 4.50 -0.98
CA GLN A 65 -14.33 5.67 -0.24
C GLN A 65 -13.75 7.00 -0.73
N LEU A 66 -13.01 6.99 -1.84
CA LEU A 66 -12.46 8.19 -2.48
C LEU A 66 -11.42 8.95 -1.64
N MET A 67 -10.73 8.25 -0.74
CA MET A 67 -9.64 8.80 0.06
C MET A 67 -8.43 9.16 -0.82
N ASP A 68 -7.54 10.00 -0.28
CA ASP A 68 -6.33 10.43 -0.98
C ASP A 68 -5.23 9.36 -0.97
N SER A 69 -4.18 9.61 -1.77
CA SER A 69 -3.07 8.67 -1.92
C SER A 69 -2.26 8.52 -0.64
N THR A 70 -2.14 9.56 0.18
CA THR A 70 -1.44 9.51 1.46
C THR A 70 -2.15 8.54 2.41
N THR A 71 -3.46 8.63 2.54
CA THR A 71 -4.29 7.76 3.39
C THR A 71 -4.23 6.31 2.91
N ILE A 72 -4.34 6.08 1.60
CA ILE A 72 -4.27 4.72 1.03
C ILE A 72 -2.86 4.15 1.21
N ALA A 73 -1.80 4.96 1.07
CA ALA A 73 -0.43 4.52 1.30
C ALA A 73 -0.17 4.18 2.77
N ALA A 74 -0.66 5.00 3.71
CA ALA A 74 -0.58 4.72 5.14
C ALA A 74 -1.28 3.39 5.49
N ALA A 75 -2.46 3.14 4.92
CA ALA A 75 -3.16 1.86 5.10
C ALA A 75 -2.39 0.65 4.56
N LEU A 76 -1.61 0.80 3.48
CA LEU A 76 -0.74 -0.28 3.00
C LEU A 76 0.43 -0.55 3.96
N LEU A 77 0.88 0.48 4.70
CA LEU A 77 2.09 0.46 5.52
C LEU A 77 1.83 0.28 7.03
N HIS A 78 0.58 0.37 7.49
CA HIS A 78 0.27 0.43 8.93
C HIS A 78 0.88 -0.74 9.74
N ASP A 79 0.71 -1.98 9.29
CA ASP A 79 1.28 -3.16 9.94
C ASP A 79 2.78 -3.37 9.65
N VAL A 80 3.36 -2.62 8.70
CA VAL A 80 4.79 -2.76 8.37
C VAL A 80 5.66 -2.29 9.53
N VAL A 81 5.26 -1.22 10.22
CA VAL A 81 5.99 -0.73 11.40
C VAL A 81 5.84 -1.68 12.58
N GLU A 82 4.66 -2.29 12.74
CA GLU A 82 4.35 -3.15 13.89
C GLU A 82 4.94 -4.56 13.76
N ASP A 83 4.92 -5.14 12.56
CA ASP A 83 5.25 -6.56 12.33
C ASP A 83 6.54 -6.78 11.54
N SER A 84 7.35 -5.74 11.32
CA SER A 84 8.65 -5.85 10.63
C SER A 84 9.76 -5.05 11.32
N ASN A 85 10.98 -5.12 10.77
CA ASN A 85 12.12 -4.33 11.25
C ASN A 85 12.13 -2.88 10.71
N THR A 86 11.06 -2.43 10.06
CA THR A 86 10.94 -1.09 9.50
C THR A 86 10.55 -0.10 10.60
N SER A 87 11.30 0.98 10.78
CA SER A 87 10.98 2.00 11.77
C SER A 87 10.06 3.10 11.22
N LEU A 88 9.38 3.85 12.09
CA LEU A 88 8.65 5.06 11.69
C LEU A 88 9.56 6.08 10.99
N ASP A 89 10.84 6.17 11.38
CA ASP A 89 11.78 7.08 10.73
C ASP A 89 12.14 6.62 9.31
N ASP A 90 12.13 5.32 9.04
CA ASP A 90 12.23 4.79 7.69
C ASP A 90 11.01 5.18 6.85
N ILE A 91 9.80 5.03 7.40
CA ILE A 91 8.56 5.46 6.72
C ILE A 91 8.59 6.97 6.43
N ARG A 92 8.98 7.80 7.42
CA ARG A 92 9.11 9.26 7.23
C ARG A 92 10.07 9.61 6.11
N ARG A 93 11.24 8.95 6.06
CA ARG A 93 12.26 9.19 5.04
C ARG A 93 11.78 8.79 3.65
N ASP A 94 11.11 7.64 3.54
CA ASP A 94 10.83 7.01 2.24
C ASP A 94 9.46 7.43 1.67
N PHE A 95 8.52 7.84 2.52
CA PHE A 95 7.13 8.20 2.15
C PHE A 95 6.69 9.60 2.60
N GLY A 96 7.50 10.29 3.40
CA GLY A 96 7.21 11.62 3.92
C GLY A 96 6.50 11.61 5.27
N THR A 97 6.52 12.76 5.93
CA THR A 97 5.97 12.93 7.28
C THR A 97 4.47 12.64 7.36
N GLU A 98 3.70 13.06 6.36
CA GLU A 98 2.24 12.92 6.36
C GLU A 98 1.81 11.45 6.41
N VAL A 99 2.46 10.58 5.64
CA VAL A 99 2.19 9.12 5.66
C VAL A 99 2.58 8.49 6.99
N ALA A 100 3.64 8.98 7.63
CA ALA A 100 4.15 8.40 8.87
C ALA A 100 3.43 8.86 10.15
N GLU A 101 2.54 9.84 10.05
CA GLU A 101 1.77 10.39 11.18
C GLU A 101 0.30 9.91 11.20
N LEU A 102 -0.13 9.17 10.16
CA LEU A 102 -1.45 8.54 10.04
C LEU A 102 -1.45 7.13 10.63
#